data_AF-A0A8J5RQV0-F1
#
_entry.id   AF-A0A8J5RQV0-F1
#
_cell.length_a   1.000
_cell.length_b   1.000
_cell.length_c   1.000
_cell.angle_alpha   90.00
_cell.angle_beta   90.00
_cell.angle_gamma   90.00
#
_symmetry.space_group_name_H-M   'P 1'
#
loop_
_entity.id
_entity.type
_entity.pdbx_description
1 polymer ?
#
loop_
_entity_poly.entity_id
_entity_poly.type
_entity_poly.pdbx_seq_one_letter_code
_entity_poly.pdbx_strand_id
1 'polypeptide(L)'
;MKSPCCKHEIVIQTDPKNTEYVIISGAQKKTEDYDVEDAETLLLPADEERDKLADPMYKLEHQEEDLKKKKEAEPVLVRLQRLSDSRHSDDYALNRTLRDRLRSQKKRVAEEKKSARKMGLGVRLLPHSAEDATAAALVKFASKFEKSRRDKRAAIKAASIFPESSSSASKNKLDLALKRRSIKADAASALMAGRVKASSWQSTGSGTSRSQMPIIATRK
;
A
#
# COMPACT_ATOMS: atom_id res chain seq x y z
N MET A 1 -55.84 31.46 -17.00
CA MET A 1 -54.37 31.33 -17.19
C MET A 1 -54.09 30.91 -18.62
N LYS A 2 -52.92 31.21 -19.22
CA LYS A 2 -52.61 30.81 -20.61
C LYS A 2 -51.50 29.75 -20.63
N SER A 3 -51.63 28.75 -21.50
CA SER A 3 -50.58 27.75 -21.69
C SER A 3 -49.38 28.35 -22.44
N PRO A 4 -48.12 28.08 -22.02
CA PRO A 4 -46.94 28.56 -22.74
C PRO A 4 -46.74 27.93 -24.13
N CYS A 5 -47.18 26.69 -24.32
CA CYS A 5 -46.93 25.92 -25.54
C CYS A 5 -48.06 26.02 -26.58
N CYS A 6 -49.29 26.32 -26.15
CA CYS A 6 -50.44 26.44 -27.03
C CYS A 6 -51.30 27.64 -26.62
N LYS A 7 -51.96 28.31 -27.58
CA LYS A 7 -52.77 29.52 -27.32
C LYS A 7 -54.09 29.25 -26.56
N HIS A 8 -54.21 28.12 -25.84
CA HIS A 8 -55.39 27.75 -25.08
C HIS A 8 -55.42 28.46 -23.72
N GLU A 9 -56.64 28.81 -23.28
CA GLU A 9 -56.92 29.38 -21.96
C GLU A 9 -57.34 28.28 -20.98
N ILE A 10 -56.77 28.32 -19.78
CA ILE A 10 -57.03 27.44 -18.65
C ILE A 10 -57.90 28.20 -17.65
N VAL A 11 -59.12 27.72 -17.41
CA VAL A 11 -60.07 28.32 -16.46
C VAL A 11 -60.07 27.50 -15.18
N ILE A 12 -59.72 28.15 -14.07
CA ILE A 12 -59.67 27.58 -12.73
C ILE A 12 -60.66 28.34 -11.86
N GLN A 13 -61.52 27.61 -11.14
CA GLN A 13 -62.46 28.17 -10.18
C GLN A 13 -62.12 27.68 -8.78
N THR A 14 -62.26 28.57 -7.81
CA THR A 14 -62.15 28.25 -6.38
C THR A 14 -63.46 27.66 -5.86
N ASP A 15 -63.37 26.48 -5.25
CA ASP A 15 -64.48 25.88 -4.51
C ASP A 15 -64.28 26.12 -3.00
N PRO A 16 -64.99 27.11 -2.40
CA PRO A 16 -64.78 27.49 -1.01
C PRO A 16 -65.23 26.42 -0.01
N LYS A 17 -66.05 25.45 -0.43
CA LYS A 17 -66.54 24.37 0.43
C LYS A 17 -65.46 23.34 0.76
N ASN A 18 -64.64 22.98 -0.23
CA ASN A 18 -63.60 21.95 -0.08
C ASN A 18 -62.21 22.56 0.02
N THR A 19 -62.08 23.89 -0.02
CA THR A 19 -60.80 24.61 -0.05
C THR A 19 -59.89 24.18 -1.21
N GLU A 20 -60.50 23.82 -2.35
CA GLU A 20 -59.80 23.29 -3.51
C GLU A 20 -59.98 24.18 -4.75
N TYR A 21 -59.04 24.05 -5.69
CA TYR A 21 -59.11 24.67 -7.01
C TYR A 21 -59.54 23.64 -8.04
N VAL A 22 -60.64 23.90 -8.74
CA VAL A 22 -61.19 23.02 -9.77
C VAL A 22 -60.89 23.59 -11.15
N ILE A 23 -60.34 22.75 -12.02
CA ILE A 23 -60.06 23.10 -13.41
C ILE A 23 -61.31 22.82 -14.23
N ILE A 24 -61.89 23.85 -14.84
CA ILE A 24 -63.12 23.75 -15.63
C ILE A 24 -62.79 23.50 -17.10
N SER A 25 -61.73 24.13 -17.62
CA SER A 25 -61.35 23.98 -19.01
C SER A 25 -59.86 24.22 -19.24
N GLY A 26 -59.33 23.65 -20.32
CA GLY A 26 -57.99 23.93 -20.84
C GLY A 26 -56.83 23.16 -20.19
N ALA A 27 -57.07 22.44 -19.09
CA ALA A 27 -56.09 21.54 -18.48
C ALA A 27 -56.77 20.37 -17.75
N GLN A 28 -55.99 19.35 -17.43
CA GLN A 28 -56.40 18.25 -16.57
C GLN A 28 -55.50 18.24 -15.32
N LYS A 29 -56.08 17.93 -14.16
CA LYS A 29 -55.32 17.75 -12.91
C LYS A 29 -54.49 16.47 -13.06
N LYS A 30 -53.18 16.57 -12.87
CA LYS A 30 -52.32 15.40 -12.76
C LYS A 30 -52.45 14.87 -11.33
N THR A 31 -53.06 13.70 -11.18
CA THR A 31 -53.07 12.97 -9.91
C THR A 31 -51.87 12.04 -9.91
N GLU A 32 -50.95 12.23 -8.96
CA GLU A 32 -49.86 11.29 -8.72
C GLU A 32 -50.26 10.47 -7.49
N ASP A 33 -50.66 9.23 -7.73
CA ASP A 33 -50.86 8.25 -6.68
C ASP A 33 -49.49 7.68 -6.35
N TYR A 34 -48.96 8.05 -5.18
CA TYR A 34 -47.70 7.49 -4.69
C TYR A 34 -48.03 6.20 -3.93
N ASP A 35 -47.41 5.10 -4.33
CA ASP A 35 -47.45 3.88 -3.53
C ASP A 35 -46.74 4.15 -2.19
N VAL A 36 -47.31 3.62 -1.11
CA VAL A 36 -46.88 3.92 0.28
C VAL A 36 -45.41 3.52 0.50
N GLU A 37 -44.96 2.47 -0.20
CA GLU A 37 -43.57 2.00 -0.24
C GLU A 37 -42.62 3.03 -0.84
N ASP A 38 -43.03 3.73 -1.91
CA ASP A 38 -42.22 4.76 -2.58
C ASP A 38 -42.18 6.08 -1.78
N ALA A 39 -43.19 6.31 -0.94
CA ALA A 39 -43.30 7.51 -0.11
C ALA A 39 -42.57 7.40 1.24
N GLU A 40 -41.95 6.25 1.56
CA GLU A 40 -41.35 5.93 2.88
C GLU A 40 -42.31 6.26 4.05
N THR A 41 -43.62 6.17 3.81
CA THR A 41 -44.64 6.45 4.82
C THR A 41 -45.04 5.16 5.50
N LEU A 42 -45.35 5.25 6.80
CA LEU A 42 -45.80 4.08 7.56
C LEU A 42 -47.16 3.63 7.01
N LEU A 43 -47.20 2.42 6.44
CA LEU A 43 -48.44 1.74 6.12
C LEU A 43 -49.29 1.65 7.39
N LEU A 44 -50.52 2.17 7.29
CA LEU A 44 -51.48 1.99 8.35
C LEU A 44 -51.74 0.49 8.56
N PRO A 45 -51.97 0.03 9.80
CA PRO A 45 -52.33 -1.35 10.08
C PRO A 45 -53.51 -1.78 9.20
N ALA A 46 -53.48 -3.04 8.75
CA ALA A 46 -54.55 -3.63 7.95
C ALA A 46 -55.91 -3.41 8.65
N ASP A 47 -56.99 -3.26 7.89
CA ASP A 47 -58.32 -2.92 8.42
C ASP A 47 -58.75 -3.88 9.54
N GLU A 48 -58.36 -5.16 9.47
CA GLU A 48 -58.60 -6.16 10.51
C GLU A 48 -57.93 -5.85 11.86
N GLU A 49 -56.75 -5.25 11.85
CA GLU A 49 -56.06 -4.81 13.08
C GLU A 49 -56.67 -3.53 13.62
N ARG A 50 -57.20 -2.67 12.75
CA ARG A 50 -57.92 -1.44 13.15
C ARG A 50 -59.22 -1.79 13.88
N ASP A 51 -59.95 -2.78 13.38
CA ASP A 51 -61.19 -3.27 14.01
C ASP A 51 -60.92 -3.89 15.38
N LYS A 52 -59.81 -4.62 15.54
CA LYS A 52 -59.38 -5.15 16.84
C LYS A 52 -58.94 -4.04 17.80
N LEU A 53 -58.35 -2.96 17.28
CA LEU A 53 -57.98 -1.78 18.07
C LEU A 53 -59.18 -0.99 18.62
N ALA A 54 -60.40 -1.26 18.15
CA ALA A 54 -61.62 -0.73 18.72
C ALA A 54 -61.97 -1.37 20.08
N ASP A 55 -61.50 -2.60 20.35
CA ASP A 55 -61.63 -3.25 21.65
C ASP A 55 -60.66 -2.59 22.66
N PRO A 56 -61.16 -2.04 23.78
CA PRO A 56 -60.32 -1.39 24.79
C PRO A 56 -59.30 -2.33 25.43
N MET A 57 -59.59 -3.63 25.57
CA MET A 57 -58.66 -4.58 26.18
C MET A 57 -57.50 -4.88 25.24
N TYR A 58 -57.78 -5.18 23.97
CA TYR A 58 -56.77 -5.42 22.95
C TYR A 58 -55.82 -4.22 22.79
N LYS A 59 -56.38 -3.01 22.77
CA LYS A 59 -55.59 -1.77 22.68
C LYS A 59 -54.63 -1.61 23.87
N LEU A 60 -55.07 -1.93 25.07
CA LEU A 60 -54.24 -1.79 26.27
C LEU A 60 -53.08 -2.78 26.27
N GLU A 61 -53.32 -4.03 25.87
CA GLU A 61 -52.27 -5.05 25.74
C GLU A 61 -51.21 -4.65 24.71
N HIS A 62 -51.63 -4.14 23.55
CA HIS A 62 -50.70 -3.66 22.51
C HIS A 62 -49.86 -2.47 22.99
N GLN A 63 -50.47 -1.54 23.73
CA GLN A 63 -49.74 -0.42 24.32
C GLN A 63 -48.71 -0.88 25.35
N GLU A 64 -49.04 -1.87 26.18
CA GLU A 64 -48.09 -2.43 27.14
C GLU A 64 -46.92 -3.15 26.45
N GLU A 65 -47.18 -3.89 25.37
CA GLU A 65 -46.15 -4.54 24.56
C GLU A 65 -45.19 -3.52 23.94
N ASP A 66 -45.70 -2.42 23.40
CA ASP A 66 -44.88 -1.36 22.83
C ASP A 66 -44.03 -0.66 23.90
N LEU A 67 -44.58 -0.46 25.09
CA LEU A 67 -43.82 0.05 26.23
C LEU A 67 -42.72 -0.92 26.69
N LYS A 68 -42.97 -2.24 26.65
CA LYS A 68 -41.94 -3.27 26.94
C LYS A 68 -40.83 -3.21 25.90
N LYS A 69 -41.16 -3.22 24.61
CA LYS A 69 -40.18 -3.09 23.51
C LYS A 69 -39.34 -1.82 23.65
N LYS A 70 -39.96 -0.69 23.99
CA LYS A 70 -39.26 0.58 24.26
C LYS A 70 -38.24 0.43 25.39
N LYS A 71 -38.64 -0.13 26.53
CA LYS A 71 -37.76 -0.33 27.70
C LYS A 71 -36.60 -1.28 27.41
N GLU A 72 -36.83 -2.31 26.60
CA GLU A 72 -35.78 -3.25 26.18
C GLU A 72 -34.78 -2.60 25.22
N ALA A 73 -35.24 -1.73 24.31
CA ALA A 73 -34.40 -1.05 23.33
C ALA A 73 -33.60 0.13 23.93
N GLU A 74 -34.17 0.84 24.92
CA GLU A 74 -33.56 2.00 25.56
C GLU A 74 -32.10 1.81 26.03
N PRO A 75 -31.72 0.75 26.78
CA PRO A 75 -30.34 0.56 27.23
C PRO A 75 -29.36 0.35 26.06
N VAL A 76 -29.81 -0.29 24.98
CA VAL A 76 -29.00 -0.49 23.77
C VAL A 76 -28.74 0.85 23.09
N LEU A 77 -29.79 1.67 22.93
CA LEU A 77 -29.68 3.01 22.35
C LEU A 77 -28.75 3.91 23.16
N VAL A 78 -28.89 3.92 24.48
CA VAL A 78 -28.02 4.69 25.38
C VAL A 78 -26.57 4.23 25.27
N ARG A 79 -26.31 2.92 25.16
CA ARG A 79 -24.96 2.39 24.97
C ARG A 79 -24.37 2.85 23.63
N LEU A 80 -25.14 2.78 22.55
CA LEU A 80 -24.71 3.22 21.22
C LEU A 80 -24.41 4.72 21.20
N GLN A 81 -25.27 5.52 21.83
CA GLN A 81 -25.07 6.96 21.97
C GLN A 81 -23.78 7.25 22.73
N ARG A 82 -23.55 6.63 23.89
CA ARG A 82 -22.31 6.80 24.66
C ARG A 82 -21.06 6.43 23.85
N LEU A 83 -21.12 5.35 23.07
CA LEU A 83 -20.01 4.96 22.20
C LEU A 83 -19.77 6.00 21.10
N SER A 84 -20.83 6.49 20.47
CA SER A 84 -20.76 7.57 19.47
C SER A 84 -20.13 8.81 20.07
N ASP A 85 -20.66 9.30 21.19
CA ASP A 85 -20.16 10.50 21.89
C ASP A 85 -18.69 10.34 22.28
N SER A 86 -18.29 9.17 22.81
CA SER A 86 -16.89 8.94 23.20
C SER A 86 -15.92 8.93 22.02
N ARG A 87 -16.38 8.54 20.82
CA ARG A 87 -15.56 8.54 19.60
C ARG A 87 -15.51 9.91 18.95
N HIS A 88 -16.59 10.68 19.08
CA HIS A 88 -16.77 11.98 18.44
C HIS A 88 -16.48 13.17 19.35
N SER A 89 -16.19 12.94 20.63
CA SER A 89 -15.90 14.03 21.57
C SER A 89 -14.69 14.87 21.18
N ASP A 90 -13.69 14.27 20.50
CA ASP A 90 -12.54 14.99 19.94
C ASP A 90 -12.17 14.47 18.54
N ASP A 91 -13.05 14.74 17.59
CA ASP A 91 -12.84 14.43 16.17
C ASP A 91 -11.54 15.06 15.63
N TYR A 92 -11.14 16.22 16.14
CA TYR A 92 -9.95 16.91 15.65
C TYR A 92 -8.67 16.18 16.05
N ALA A 93 -8.52 15.78 17.32
CA ALA A 93 -7.35 15.02 17.76
C ALA A 93 -7.27 13.67 17.05
N LEU A 94 -8.39 12.94 16.90
CA LEU A 94 -8.41 11.68 16.17
C LEU A 94 -7.95 11.87 14.72
N ASN A 95 -8.52 12.85 14.01
CA ASN A 95 -8.12 13.16 12.64
C ASN A 95 -6.66 13.61 12.53
N ARG A 96 -6.16 14.37 13.51
CA ARG A 96 -4.75 14.78 13.58
C ARG A 96 -3.84 13.57 13.69
N THR A 97 -4.11 12.65 14.62
CA THR A 97 -3.29 11.42 14.77
C THR A 97 -3.30 10.56 13.51
N LEU A 98 -4.45 10.40 12.85
CA LEU A 98 -4.57 9.67 11.60
C LEU A 98 -3.78 10.32 10.47
N ARG A 99 -3.86 11.64 10.32
CA ARG A 99 -3.08 12.40 9.32
C ARG A 99 -1.59 12.25 9.58
N ASP A 100 -1.15 12.33 10.83
CA ASP A 100 0.27 12.18 11.18
C ASP A 100 0.78 10.75 10.90
N ARG A 101 -0.03 9.72 11.19
CA ARG A 101 0.28 8.33 10.80
C ARG A 101 0.36 8.16 9.29
N LEU A 102 -0.58 8.69 8.53
CA LEU A 102 -0.55 8.61 7.06
C LEU A 102 0.63 9.37 6.46
N ARG A 103 0.97 10.55 6.99
CA ARG A 103 2.16 11.31 6.57
C ARG A 103 3.44 10.52 6.83
N SER A 104 3.60 9.93 8.02
CA SER A 104 4.78 9.13 8.34
C SER A 104 4.88 7.86 7.48
N GLN A 105 3.76 7.16 7.24
CA GLN A 105 3.70 6.03 6.33
C GLN A 105 4.06 6.43 4.88
N LYS A 106 3.50 7.55 4.37
CA LYS A 106 3.81 8.06 3.03
C LYS A 106 5.29 8.40 2.87
N LYS A 107 5.92 8.99 3.90
CA LYS A 107 7.37 9.24 3.93
C LYS A 107 8.16 7.93 3.84
N ARG A 108 7.85 6.94 4.69
CA ARG A 108 8.51 5.61 4.68
C ARG A 108 8.38 4.91 3.32
N VAL A 109 7.18 4.87 2.75
CA VAL A 109 6.94 4.26 1.42
C VAL A 109 7.72 5.00 0.32
N ALA A 110 7.82 6.33 0.39
CA ALA A 110 8.59 7.10 -0.58
C ALA A 110 10.09 6.81 -0.49
N GLU A 111 10.63 6.62 0.72
CA GLU A 111 12.02 6.22 0.94
C GLU A 111 12.30 4.81 0.43
N GLU A 112 11.43 3.84 0.73
CA GLU A 112 11.49 2.46 0.23
C GLU A 112 11.45 2.39 -1.31
N LYS A 113 10.62 3.22 -1.95
CA LYS A 113 10.59 3.33 -3.41
C LYS A 113 11.85 3.99 -3.98
N LYS A 114 12.41 4.99 -3.28
CA LYS A 114 13.66 5.65 -3.70
C LYS A 114 14.85 4.67 -3.60
N SER A 115 14.95 3.88 -2.54
CA SER A 115 16.00 2.86 -2.41
C SER A 115 15.84 1.74 -3.42
N ALA A 116 14.61 1.30 -3.72
CA ALA A 116 14.35 0.35 -4.80
C ALA A 116 14.89 0.86 -6.15
N ARG A 117 14.53 2.10 -6.51
CA ARG A 117 14.97 2.74 -7.76
C ARG A 117 16.49 2.89 -7.83
N LYS A 118 17.15 3.23 -6.72
CA LYS A 118 18.62 3.29 -6.66
C LYS A 118 19.28 1.93 -6.95
N MET A 119 18.63 0.83 -6.59
CA MET A 119 19.10 -0.52 -6.89
C MET A 119 18.61 -1.04 -8.26
N GLY A 120 17.90 -0.22 -9.04
CA GLY A 120 17.34 -0.62 -10.34
C GLY A 120 16.10 -1.52 -10.25
N LEU A 121 15.49 -1.62 -9.06
CA LEU A 121 14.32 -2.46 -8.83
C LEU A 121 13.02 -1.67 -9.09
N GLY A 122 12.11 -2.25 -9.87
CA GLY A 122 10.78 -1.69 -10.16
C GLY A 122 9.73 -1.94 -9.06
N VAL A 123 10.10 -2.64 -7.99
CA VAL A 123 9.21 -3.08 -6.90
C VAL A 123 9.48 -2.32 -5.61
N ARG A 124 8.46 -2.13 -4.79
CA ARG A 124 8.61 -1.52 -3.45
C ARG A 124 9.42 -2.45 -2.55
N LEU A 125 10.43 -1.92 -1.88
CA LEU A 125 11.16 -2.68 -0.86
C LEU A 125 10.36 -2.76 0.44
N LEU A 126 10.40 -3.93 1.06
CA LEU A 126 9.92 -4.13 2.42
C LEU A 126 11.00 -3.71 3.42
N PRO A 127 10.62 -3.43 4.68
CA PRO A 127 11.58 -3.25 5.75
C PRO A 127 12.44 -4.51 5.92
N HIS A 128 13.71 -4.30 6.30
CA HIS A 128 14.66 -5.38 6.55
C HIS A 128 14.16 -6.29 7.67
N SER A 129 14.02 -7.58 7.40
CA SER A 129 13.76 -8.59 8.42
C SER A 129 15.08 -9.07 9.04
N ALA A 130 15.09 -9.26 10.37
CA ALA A 130 16.24 -9.83 11.07
C ALA A 130 16.52 -11.28 10.64
N GLU A 131 15.46 -12.03 10.34
CA GLU A 131 15.54 -13.41 9.87
C GLU A 131 16.22 -13.51 8.49
N ASP A 132 15.87 -12.60 7.58
CA ASP A 132 16.51 -12.54 6.26
C ASP A 132 18.00 -12.22 6.38
N ALA A 133 18.37 -11.35 7.34
CA ALA A 133 19.76 -11.00 7.57
C ALA A 133 20.58 -12.18 8.11
N THR A 134 20.03 -12.98 9.03
CA THR A 134 20.72 -14.18 9.55
C THR A 134 20.82 -15.26 8.47
N ALA A 135 19.75 -15.52 7.72
CA ALA A 135 19.75 -16.46 6.61
C ALA A 135 20.79 -16.06 5.54
N ALA A 136 20.83 -14.79 5.15
CA ALA A 136 21.81 -14.28 4.19
C ALA A 136 23.26 -14.42 4.69
N ALA A 137 23.50 -14.26 6.01
CA ALA A 137 24.83 -14.43 6.60
C ALA A 137 25.32 -15.89 6.58
N LEU A 138 24.40 -16.86 6.67
CA LEU A 138 24.72 -18.29 6.63
C LEU A 138 25.05 -18.79 5.21
N VAL A 139 24.58 -18.09 4.17
CA VAL A 139 24.83 -18.47 2.77
C VAL A 139 26.29 -18.19 2.37
N LYS A 140 27.02 -19.25 2.03
CA LYS A 140 28.39 -19.17 1.50
C LYS A 140 28.38 -19.29 -0.02
N PHE A 141 28.67 -18.20 -0.71
CA PHE A 141 28.80 -18.22 -2.17
C PHE A 141 30.13 -18.86 -2.62
N ALA A 142 30.07 -19.77 -3.61
CA ALA A 142 31.22 -20.53 -4.10
C ALA A 142 32.41 -19.65 -4.52
N SER A 143 32.16 -18.49 -5.13
CA SER A 143 33.22 -17.57 -5.58
C SER A 143 34.02 -16.94 -4.42
N LYS A 144 33.34 -16.63 -3.31
CA LYS A 144 33.99 -16.11 -2.09
C LYS A 144 34.70 -17.22 -1.32
N PHE A 145 34.14 -18.43 -1.32
CA PHE A 145 34.77 -19.62 -0.74
C PHE A 145 36.08 -19.97 -1.45
N GLU A 146 36.08 -20.03 -2.78
CA GLU A 146 37.28 -20.35 -3.57
C GLU A 146 38.36 -19.27 -3.46
N LYS A 147 37.98 -17.97 -3.43
CA LYS A 147 38.93 -16.88 -3.14
C LYS A 147 39.55 -17.02 -1.75
N SER A 148 38.73 -17.18 -0.71
CA SER A 148 39.22 -17.37 0.66
C SER A 148 40.08 -18.62 0.81
N ARG A 149 39.76 -19.71 0.11
CA ARG A 149 40.55 -20.95 0.08
C ARG A 149 41.91 -20.74 -0.59
N ARG A 150 41.95 -20.03 -1.72
CA ARG A 150 43.21 -19.66 -2.40
C ARG A 150 44.05 -18.75 -1.51
N ASP A 151 43.45 -17.74 -0.89
CA ASP A 151 44.15 -16.82 0.01
C ASP A 151 44.72 -17.53 1.24
N LYS A 152 43.95 -18.44 1.86
CA LYS A 152 44.43 -19.28 2.97
C LYS A 152 45.55 -20.22 2.53
N ARG A 153 45.43 -20.86 1.36
CA ARG A 153 46.50 -21.72 0.82
C ARG A 153 47.75 -20.92 0.47
N ALA A 154 47.61 -19.71 -0.07
CA ALA A 154 48.72 -18.81 -0.32
C ALA A 154 49.38 -18.38 1.00
N ALA A 155 48.60 -18.08 2.03
CA ALA A 155 49.11 -17.74 3.36
C ALA A 155 49.88 -18.90 4.00
N ILE A 156 49.39 -20.15 3.89
CA ILE A 156 50.08 -21.34 4.37
C ILE A 156 51.39 -21.55 3.60
N LYS A 157 51.37 -21.42 2.26
CA LYS A 157 52.57 -21.50 1.43
C LYS A 157 53.59 -20.41 1.74
N ALA A 158 53.14 -19.25 2.18
CA ALA A 158 53.99 -18.13 2.59
C ALA A 158 54.42 -18.18 4.05
N ALA A 159 53.84 -19.07 4.86
CA ALA A 159 54.22 -19.26 6.26
C ALA A 159 55.54 -20.05 6.36
N SER A 160 56.29 -19.78 7.43
CA SER A 160 57.53 -20.51 7.73
C SER A 160 57.20 -21.95 8.14
N ILE A 161 57.93 -22.93 7.60
CA ILE A 161 57.78 -24.37 7.90
C ILE A 161 58.57 -24.75 9.18
N PHE A 162 59.43 -23.85 9.67
CA PHE A 162 60.20 -24.07 10.89
C PHE A 162 59.41 -23.66 12.15
N PRO A 163 59.53 -24.41 13.26
CA PRO A 163 58.90 -24.05 14.52
C PRO A 163 59.45 -22.70 14.97
N GLU A 164 58.57 -21.72 15.16
CA GLU A 164 58.95 -20.43 15.73
C GLU A 164 59.40 -20.64 17.16
N SER A 165 60.71 -20.47 17.40
CA SER A 165 61.23 -20.37 18.76
C SER A 165 60.60 -19.15 19.43
N SER A 166 60.12 -19.35 20.66
CA SER A 166 59.32 -18.41 21.45
C SER A 166 60.15 -17.20 21.92
N SER A 167 60.56 -16.32 21.01
CA SER A 167 61.14 -15.02 21.36
C SER A 167 60.43 -13.87 20.62
N SER A 168 59.78 -13.04 21.43
CA SER A 168 59.25 -11.68 21.17
C SER A 168 58.81 -11.33 19.74
N ALA A 169 57.50 -11.46 19.49
CA ALA A 169 56.85 -10.96 18.28
C ALA A 169 56.89 -9.41 18.23
N SER A 170 57.83 -8.84 17.47
CA SER A 170 57.88 -7.41 17.20
C SER A 170 56.82 -7.01 16.17
N LYS A 171 56.19 -5.84 16.38
CA LYS A 171 55.10 -5.27 15.57
C LYS A 171 55.41 -5.15 14.07
N ASN A 172 56.70 -5.18 13.70
CA ASN A 172 57.21 -5.11 12.34
C ASN A 172 56.92 -6.39 11.50
N LYS A 173 56.70 -7.53 12.16
CA LYS A 173 56.45 -8.82 11.48
C LYS A 173 55.04 -8.90 10.90
N LEU A 174 54.06 -8.30 11.57
CA LEU A 174 52.67 -8.22 11.10
C LEU A 174 52.56 -7.31 9.87
N ASP A 175 53.31 -6.20 9.86
CA ASP A 175 53.33 -5.25 8.75
C ASP A 175 54.03 -5.82 7.50
N LEU A 176 55.10 -6.60 7.68
CA LEU A 176 55.77 -7.31 6.58
C LEU A 176 54.91 -8.48 6.04
N ALA A 177 54.15 -9.16 6.90
CA ALA A 177 53.16 -10.15 6.49
C ALA A 177 51.98 -9.52 5.73
N LEU A 178 51.50 -8.34 6.14
CA LEU A 178 50.47 -7.57 5.44
C LEU A 178 50.98 -7.03 4.09
N LYS A 179 52.22 -6.54 4.03
CA LYS A 179 52.90 -6.15 2.78
C LYS A 179 53.17 -7.33 1.84
N ARG A 180 53.39 -8.54 2.37
CA ARG A 180 53.43 -9.77 1.57
C ARG A 180 52.04 -10.20 1.07
N ARG A 181 50.96 -9.86 1.79
CA ARG A 181 49.56 -10.11 1.38
C ARG A 181 49.06 -9.16 0.29
N SER A 182 49.64 -7.97 0.12
CA SER A 182 49.28 -7.04 -0.95
C SER A 182 49.94 -7.36 -2.30
N ILE A 183 50.88 -8.31 -2.33
CA ILE A 183 51.50 -8.80 -3.55
C ILE A 183 50.54 -9.84 -4.16
N LYS A 184 49.96 -9.53 -5.33
CA LYS A 184 49.18 -10.50 -6.10
C LYS A 184 50.08 -11.70 -6.40
N ALA A 185 49.80 -12.84 -5.75
CA ALA A 185 50.61 -14.05 -5.88
C ALA A 185 50.77 -14.51 -7.34
N ASP A 186 49.77 -14.25 -8.19
CA ASP A 186 49.78 -14.49 -9.63
C ASP A 186 50.82 -13.61 -10.38
N ALA A 187 51.03 -12.37 -9.94
CA ALA A 187 52.02 -11.46 -10.53
C ALA A 187 53.46 -11.81 -10.11
N ALA A 188 53.65 -12.26 -8.87
CA ALA A 188 54.97 -12.69 -8.38
C ALA A 188 55.41 -14.03 -8.97
N SER A 189 54.48 -14.97 -9.18
CA SER A 189 54.77 -16.25 -9.84
C SER A 189 55.06 -16.08 -11.34
N ALA A 190 54.43 -15.12 -12.02
CA ALA A 190 54.78 -14.74 -13.40
C ALA A 190 56.16 -14.06 -13.55
N LEU A 191 56.71 -13.48 -12.47
CA LEU A 191 58.05 -12.90 -12.45
C LEU A 191 59.15 -13.94 -12.14
N MET A 192 58.80 -14.98 -11.37
CA MET A 192 59.72 -16.08 -11.02
C MET A 192 59.75 -17.20 -12.07
N ALA A 193 58.66 -17.41 -12.80
CA ALA A 193 58.68 -18.17 -14.05
C ALA A 193 59.35 -17.29 -15.11
N GLY A 194 60.68 -17.40 -15.21
CA GLY A 194 61.51 -16.57 -16.08
C GLY A 194 60.85 -16.28 -17.43
N ARG A 195 60.81 -14.99 -17.78
CA ARG A 195 60.36 -14.48 -19.08
C ARG A 195 61.23 -15.11 -20.18
N VAL A 196 60.80 -16.23 -20.74
CA VAL A 196 61.28 -16.64 -22.06
C VAL A 196 60.68 -15.62 -23.02
N LYS A 197 61.48 -14.64 -23.43
CA LYS A 197 61.18 -13.79 -24.57
C LYS A 197 61.01 -14.72 -25.77
N ALA A 198 59.79 -14.89 -26.26
CA ALA A 198 59.60 -15.38 -27.61
C ALA A 198 60.21 -14.32 -28.55
N SER A 199 61.27 -14.70 -29.25
CA SER A 199 61.86 -13.91 -30.31
C SER A 199 60.81 -13.65 -31.38
N SER A 200 60.77 -12.40 -31.84
CA SER A 200 60.16 -12.01 -33.10
C SER A 200 60.53 -13.01 -34.19
N TRP A 201 59.57 -13.44 -35.00
CA TRP A 201 59.59 -13.42 -36.47
C TRP A 201 58.22 -13.92 -36.99
N GLN A 202 57.77 -13.25 -38.06
CA GLN A 202 56.71 -13.61 -39.01
C GLN A 202 55.25 -13.22 -38.68
N SER A 203 54.90 -12.04 -39.21
CA SER A 203 53.59 -11.69 -39.77
C SER A 203 53.02 -12.79 -40.67
N THR A 204 51.71 -13.00 -40.64
CA THR A 204 50.75 -12.65 -41.72
C THR A 204 49.34 -13.11 -41.34
N GLY A 205 48.31 -12.35 -41.73
CA GLY A 205 46.99 -12.94 -42.01
C GLY A 205 45.78 -12.30 -41.33
N SER A 206 45.28 -11.21 -41.92
CA SER A 206 43.88 -10.95 -42.28
C SER A 206 42.72 -11.15 -41.29
N GLY A 207 41.91 -10.09 -41.13
CA GLY A 207 40.53 -10.14 -40.62
C GLY A 207 40.06 -8.83 -39.97
N THR A 208 40.03 -7.72 -40.71
CA THR A 208 38.81 -7.09 -41.27
C THR A 208 37.63 -6.89 -40.31
N SER A 209 37.45 -5.62 -39.94
CA SER A 209 36.21 -4.84 -39.70
C SER A 209 35.14 -5.33 -38.71
N ARG A 210 34.79 -4.46 -37.74
CA ARG A 210 33.51 -3.74 -37.80
C ARG A 210 33.53 -2.45 -36.99
N SER A 211 33.08 -1.41 -37.67
CA SER A 211 32.92 -0.01 -37.32
C SER A 211 32.04 0.27 -36.09
N GLN A 212 32.49 1.23 -35.28
CA GLN A 212 31.62 2.15 -34.55
C GLN A 212 30.79 2.98 -35.55
N MET A 213 29.52 3.22 -35.24
CA MET A 213 28.77 4.37 -35.75
C MET A 213 27.84 4.92 -34.66
N PRO A 214 27.49 6.22 -34.71
CA PRO A 214 27.05 7.00 -33.57
C PRO A 214 25.53 7.21 -33.46
N ILE A 215 25.15 7.61 -32.25
CA ILE A 215 24.06 8.52 -31.83
C ILE A 215 23.15 9.03 -32.96
N ILE A 216 21.86 8.70 -32.88
CA ILE A 216 20.79 9.40 -33.59
C ILE A 216 20.02 10.27 -32.59
N ALA A 217 19.95 11.55 -32.95
CA ALA A 217 19.18 12.58 -32.29
C ALA A 217 17.69 12.49 -32.60
N THR A 218 16.94 13.15 -31.73
CA THR A 218 15.51 13.46 -31.72
C THR A 218 14.94 13.99 -33.03
N ARG A 219 13.64 13.71 -33.27
CA ARG A 219 12.69 14.67 -33.87
C ARG A 219 11.23 14.29 -33.57
N LYS A 220 10.51 15.31 -33.10
CA LYS A 220 9.06 15.60 -33.12
C LYS A 220 8.08 14.54 -32.61
#